data_AF-A0A7Y0VNM0-F1
#
_entry.id   AF-A0A7Y0VNM0-F1
#
_cell.length_a   1.000
_cell.length_b   1.000
_cell.length_c   1.000
_cell.angle_alpha   90.00
_cell.angle_beta   90.00
_cell.angle_gamma   90.00
#
_symmetry.space_group_name_H-M   'P 1'
#
loop_
_entity.id
_entity.type
_entity.pdbx_description
1 polymer ?
#
loop_
_entity_poly.entity_id
_entity_poly.type
_entity_poly.pdbx_seq_one_letter_code
_entity_poly.pdbx_strand_id
1 'polypeptide(L)'
;MQGYVKESADRLRQLVDQVGSTLAGLGTASTATAQIHVDDETPGRLQLTGAFGWGSTHVRTVVTDLNALTVSQKFSINADVPGVPRQLSGTLPFAAGSTGIALTWTANHQQQLVFNRTNAQIAYRYKNSGVWQPDQHLALYPAGQSFLSVAQGGTGGSTPALARAGLQLGTAATANMGTDPGNAMPVGAFGLGTRANAHTVTMNRWTTDFSIIQPSTQYKPVNYGTLINIGYPGSGSLGSQLWMGVSPGGVIGFRSGDYTDAAFNIIYHTGNTTRAADGTLKAI
;
A
#
# COMPACT_ATOMS: atom_id res chain seq x y z
N MET A 1 54.81 -51.21 -71.87
CA MET A 1 54.69 -50.06 -70.95
C MET A 1 53.45 -49.16 -71.19
N GLN A 2 52.60 -49.41 -72.19
CA GLN A 2 51.52 -48.49 -72.60
C GLN A 2 50.21 -48.57 -71.77
N GLY A 3 49.97 -49.65 -71.02
CA GLY A 3 48.76 -49.85 -70.21
C GLY A 3 48.72 -49.06 -68.89
N TYR A 4 49.88 -48.84 -68.26
CA TYR A 4 50.00 -48.14 -66.97
C TYR A 4 49.56 -46.67 -67.04
N VAL A 5 49.76 -46.02 -68.20
CA VAL A 5 49.40 -44.61 -68.40
C VAL A 5 47.88 -44.44 -68.54
N LYS A 6 47.18 -45.42 -69.15
CA LYS A 6 45.72 -45.39 -69.27
C LYS A 6 45.05 -45.68 -67.94
N GLU A 7 45.51 -46.71 -67.23
CA GLU A 7 44.93 -47.10 -65.94
C GLU A 7 45.09 -45.99 -64.89
N SER A 8 46.22 -45.28 -64.88
CA SER A 8 46.43 -44.12 -64.01
C SER A 8 45.53 -42.93 -64.37
N ALA A 9 45.29 -42.67 -65.65
CA ALA A 9 44.37 -41.62 -66.09
C ALA A 9 42.91 -41.93 -65.71
N ASP A 10 42.48 -43.18 -65.85
CA ASP A 10 41.12 -43.60 -65.48
C ASP A 10 40.90 -43.50 -63.96
N ARG A 11 41.90 -43.87 -63.15
CA ARG A 11 41.86 -43.70 -61.68
C ARG A 11 41.81 -42.23 -61.26
N LEU A 12 42.57 -41.36 -61.92
CA LEU A 12 42.54 -39.92 -61.64
C LEU A 12 41.16 -39.33 -61.96
N ARG A 13 40.55 -39.72 -63.08
CA ARG A 13 39.21 -39.26 -63.45
C ARG A 13 38.16 -39.72 -62.46
N GLN A 14 38.21 -40.98 -62.03
CA GLN A 14 37.30 -41.49 -61.01
C GLN A 14 37.44 -40.73 -59.68
N LEU A 15 38.67 -40.36 -59.29
CA LEU A 15 38.91 -39.50 -58.13
C LEU A 15 38.29 -38.12 -58.33
N VAL A 16 38.55 -37.46 -59.46
CA VAL A 16 38.00 -36.13 -59.78
C VAL A 16 36.48 -36.13 -59.80
N ASP A 17 35.83 -37.15 -60.37
CA ASP A 17 34.37 -37.25 -60.39
C ASP A 17 33.80 -37.52 -58.98
N GLN A 18 34.51 -38.31 -58.17
CA GLN A 18 34.11 -38.64 -56.79
C GLN A 18 34.27 -37.44 -55.83
N VAL A 19 35.38 -36.70 -55.89
CA VAL A 19 35.62 -35.56 -54.98
C VAL A 19 35.23 -34.21 -55.55
N GLY A 20 35.18 -34.05 -56.87
CA GLY A 20 34.95 -32.76 -57.53
C GLY A 20 33.54 -32.22 -57.30
N SER A 21 32.53 -33.08 -57.32
CA SER A 21 31.15 -32.70 -56.98
C SER A 21 31.00 -32.29 -55.51
N THR A 22 31.70 -32.99 -54.61
CA THR A 22 31.72 -32.69 -53.17
C THR A 22 32.46 -31.38 -52.88
N LEU A 23 33.61 -31.16 -53.54
CA LEU A 23 34.42 -29.96 -53.37
C LEU A 23 33.74 -28.72 -53.96
N ALA A 24 33.06 -28.87 -55.12
CA ALA A 24 32.27 -27.81 -55.73
C ALA A 24 31.05 -27.40 -54.90
N GLY A 25 30.59 -28.27 -54.00
CA GLY A 25 29.48 -27.98 -53.07
C GLY A 25 29.91 -27.30 -51.77
N LEU A 26 31.20 -27.09 -51.52
CA LEU A 26 31.64 -26.43 -50.29
C LEU A 26 31.27 -24.94 -50.31
N GLY A 27 30.61 -24.49 -49.24
CA GLY A 27 30.26 -23.07 -49.05
C GLY A 27 31.44 -22.23 -48.56
N THR A 28 31.23 -20.92 -48.45
CA THR A 28 32.23 -19.93 -47.99
C THR A 28 32.83 -20.25 -46.62
N ALA A 29 32.09 -20.94 -45.74
CA ALA A 29 32.60 -21.41 -44.46
C ALA A 29 33.84 -22.33 -44.58
N SER A 30 33.97 -23.09 -45.67
CA SER A 30 35.12 -23.98 -45.89
C SER A 30 36.47 -23.28 -46.01
N THR A 31 36.46 -21.97 -46.29
CA THR A 31 37.67 -21.13 -46.46
C THR A 31 37.72 -19.98 -45.47
N ALA A 32 36.69 -19.82 -44.63
CA ALA A 32 36.63 -18.78 -43.62
C ALA A 32 37.62 -19.08 -42.49
N THR A 33 38.31 -18.05 -42.02
CA THR A 33 39.19 -18.15 -40.85
C THR A 33 38.35 -18.35 -39.59
N ALA A 34 38.68 -19.33 -38.76
CA ALA A 34 38.08 -19.44 -37.43
C ALA A 34 38.58 -18.32 -36.51
N GLN A 35 37.75 -17.90 -35.56
CA GLN A 35 38.22 -17.03 -34.49
C GLN A 35 39.42 -17.66 -33.78
N ILE A 36 40.37 -16.81 -33.37
CA ILE A 36 41.56 -17.24 -32.61
C ILE A 36 41.39 -17.03 -31.10
N HIS A 37 40.35 -16.29 -30.70
CA HIS A 37 39.97 -16.04 -29.32
C HIS A 37 38.44 -16.03 -29.18
N VAL A 38 37.94 -16.35 -27.98
CA VAL A 38 36.49 -16.40 -27.68
C VAL A 38 35.80 -15.04 -27.71
N ASP A 39 36.57 -13.97 -27.79
CA ASP A 39 36.13 -12.56 -27.81
C ASP A 39 36.53 -11.87 -29.12
N ASP A 40 36.86 -12.65 -30.16
CA ASP A 40 37.26 -12.10 -31.46
C ASP A 40 36.05 -11.56 -32.23
N GLU A 41 35.94 -10.24 -32.32
CA GLU A 41 34.83 -9.55 -32.98
C GLU A 41 35.01 -9.37 -34.49
N THR A 42 36.05 -9.96 -35.10
CA THR A 42 36.35 -9.77 -36.53
C THR A 42 35.22 -10.30 -37.42
N PRO A 43 34.53 -9.45 -38.20
CA PRO A 43 33.44 -9.89 -39.07
C PRO A 43 33.89 -10.92 -40.11
N GLY A 44 33.04 -11.90 -40.39
CA GLY A 44 33.27 -12.92 -41.42
C GLY A 44 34.10 -14.13 -41.00
N ARG A 45 34.57 -14.19 -39.74
CA ARG A 45 35.20 -15.39 -39.16
C ARG A 45 34.19 -16.43 -38.69
N LEU A 46 34.59 -17.70 -38.68
CA LEU A 46 33.80 -18.77 -38.05
C LEU A 46 33.88 -18.64 -36.54
N GLN A 47 32.72 -18.60 -35.88
CA GLN A 47 32.64 -18.50 -34.43
C GLN A 47 33.10 -19.80 -33.76
N LEU A 48 33.98 -19.69 -32.75
CA LEU A 48 34.35 -20.84 -31.92
C LEU A 48 33.16 -21.24 -31.03
N THR A 49 32.99 -22.55 -30.80
CA THR A 49 32.03 -23.06 -29.81
C THR A 49 32.33 -22.44 -28.43
N GLY A 50 31.35 -21.80 -27.80
CA GLY A 50 31.53 -21.12 -26.52
C GLY A 50 31.96 -19.65 -26.62
N ALA A 51 32.21 -19.10 -27.81
CA ALA A 51 32.53 -17.69 -27.98
C ALA A 51 31.41 -16.78 -27.47
N PHE A 52 31.78 -15.69 -26.80
CA PHE A 52 30.87 -14.79 -26.07
C PHE A 52 29.92 -15.51 -25.09
N GLY A 53 30.31 -16.69 -24.59
CA GLY A 53 29.51 -17.51 -23.67
C GLY A 53 28.34 -18.23 -24.33
N TRP A 54 28.17 -18.14 -25.65
CA TRP A 54 27.11 -18.84 -26.38
C TRP A 54 27.50 -20.30 -26.66
N GLY A 55 26.62 -21.23 -26.30
CA GLY A 55 26.86 -22.66 -26.49
C GLY A 55 27.87 -23.29 -25.52
N SER A 56 28.41 -22.54 -24.55
CA SER A 56 29.27 -23.09 -23.50
C SER A 56 28.49 -23.91 -22.48
N THR A 57 29.00 -25.07 -22.07
CA THR A 57 28.45 -25.89 -20.96
C THR A 57 28.58 -25.21 -19.59
N HIS A 58 29.55 -24.29 -19.46
CA HIS A 58 29.72 -23.38 -18.33
C HIS A 58 30.13 -22.01 -18.85
N VAL A 59 29.54 -20.96 -18.27
CA VAL A 59 29.89 -19.59 -18.62
C VAL A 59 31.25 -19.24 -18.02
N ARG A 60 32.21 -18.94 -18.89
CA ARG A 60 33.63 -18.77 -18.55
C ARG A 60 33.95 -17.43 -17.87
N THR A 61 33.09 -16.41 -18.00
CA THR A 61 33.36 -15.06 -17.50
C THR A 61 32.55 -14.77 -16.25
N VAL A 62 33.21 -14.81 -15.09
CA VAL A 62 32.69 -14.19 -13.87
C VAL A 62 33.04 -12.71 -13.95
N VAL A 63 32.01 -11.87 -14.06
CA VAL A 63 32.20 -10.42 -14.18
C VAL A 63 32.45 -9.85 -12.78
N THR A 64 33.49 -9.04 -12.63
CA THR A 64 33.85 -8.36 -11.37
C THR A 64 33.25 -6.95 -11.27
N ASP A 65 32.76 -6.37 -12.37
CA ASP A 65 31.94 -5.16 -12.39
C ASP A 65 31.02 -5.19 -13.61
N LEU A 66 29.70 -5.08 -13.38
CA LEU A 66 28.72 -5.04 -14.46
C LEU A 66 28.87 -3.84 -15.40
N ASN A 67 29.45 -2.75 -14.94
CA ASN A 67 29.64 -1.54 -15.74
C ASN A 67 30.78 -1.67 -16.75
N ALA A 68 31.63 -2.71 -16.62
CA ALA A 68 32.72 -2.99 -17.56
C ALA A 68 32.27 -3.79 -18.79
N LEU A 69 31.01 -4.25 -18.84
CA LEU A 69 30.50 -5.02 -19.97
C LEU A 69 30.16 -4.10 -21.15
N THR A 70 30.85 -4.28 -22.27
CA THR A 70 30.66 -3.49 -23.49
C THR A 70 30.21 -4.33 -24.70
N VAL A 71 30.29 -5.66 -24.60
CA VAL A 71 30.07 -6.61 -25.71
C VAL A 71 28.95 -7.58 -25.38
N SER A 72 28.04 -7.84 -26.32
CA SER A 72 26.93 -8.78 -26.17
C SER A 72 27.44 -10.18 -25.85
N GLN A 73 27.11 -10.70 -24.67
CA GLN A 73 27.60 -12.00 -24.21
C GLN A 73 26.72 -12.60 -23.11
N LYS A 74 26.90 -13.90 -22.87
CA LYS A 74 26.37 -14.57 -21.68
C LYS A 74 27.45 -14.60 -20.61
N PHE A 75 27.14 -14.15 -19.40
CA PHE A 75 28.10 -14.02 -18.29
C PHE A 75 27.51 -14.51 -16.97
N SER A 76 28.37 -14.77 -15.98
CA SER A 76 27.96 -15.15 -14.62
C SER A 76 28.29 -14.04 -13.64
N ILE A 77 27.42 -13.84 -12.65
CA ILE A 77 27.65 -12.94 -11.52
C ILE A 77 27.60 -13.70 -10.20
N ASN A 78 28.41 -13.25 -9.24
CA ASN A 78 28.36 -13.66 -7.85
C ASN A 78 27.66 -12.57 -7.02
N ALA A 79 27.18 -12.95 -5.83
CA ALA A 79 26.38 -12.11 -4.95
C ALA A 79 27.04 -10.76 -4.56
N ASP A 80 28.36 -10.61 -4.69
CA ASP A 80 29.12 -9.45 -4.19
C ASP A 80 29.84 -8.64 -5.28
N VAL A 81 29.34 -8.68 -6.51
CA VAL A 81 29.91 -7.94 -7.64
C VAL A 81 29.41 -6.47 -7.65
N PRO A 82 30.31 -5.47 -7.69
CA PRO A 82 29.96 -4.07 -7.93
C PRO A 82 28.96 -3.87 -9.09
N GLY A 83 27.97 -3.00 -8.86
CA GLY A 83 26.94 -2.66 -9.85
C GLY A 83 25.77 -3.64 -9.94
N VAL A 84 25.76 -4.75 -9.19
CA VAL A 84 24.60 -5.66 -9.13
C VAL A 84 23.49 -5.03 -8.25
N PRO A 85 22.26 -4.81 -8.77
CA PRO A 85 21.19 -4.14 -8.01
C PRO A 85 20.67 -4.90 -6.77
N ARG A 86 21.05 -6.18 -6.59
CA ARG A 86 20.67 -7.05 -5.48
C ARG A 86 21.61 -8.25 -5.43
N GLN A 87 22.09 -8.66 -4.24
CA GLN A 87 22.99 -9.81 -4.04
C GLN A 87 22.39 -11.14 -4.54
N LEU A 88 22.42 -11.34 -5.86
CA LEU A 88 21.88 -12.50 -6.55
C LEU A 88 22.99 -13.03 -7.43
N SER A 89 23.38 -14.28 -7.21
CA SER A 89 24.24 -15.01 -8.13
C SER A 89 23.40 -15.49 -9.32
N GLY A 90 23.99 -15.60 -10.51
CA GLY A 90 23.30 -16.18 -11.65
C GLY A 90 23.95 -15.95 -13.00
N THR A 91 23.34 -16.54 -14.03
CA THR A 91 23.82 -16.48 -15.41
C THR A 91 22.88 -15.65 -16.27
N LEU A 92 23.45 -14.72 -17.02
CA LEU A 92 22.73 -13.58 -17.58
C LEU A 92 23.14 -13.31 -19.02
N PRO A 93 22.19 -13.00 -19.92
CA PRO A 93 22.52 -12.38 -21.19
C PRO A 93 22.73 -10.88 -21.01
N PHE A 94 23.78 -10.35 -21.63
CA PHE A 94 24.00 -8.91 -21.85
C PHE A 94 23.94 -8.63 -23.35
N ALA A 95 23.29 -7.53 -23.72
CA ALA A 95 23.31 -7.01 -25.09
C ALA A 95 24.11 -5.69 -25.10
N ALA A 96 25.16 -5.63 -25.90
CA ALA A 96 25.94 -4.41 -26.15
C ALA A 96 25.01 -3.28 -26.61
N GLY A 97 25.22 -2.08 -26.05
CA GLY A 97 24.36 -0.92 -26.29
C GLY A 97 23.05 -0.91 -25.50
N SER A 98 22.70 -2.01 -24.82
CA SER A 98 21.66 -1.97 -23.79
C SER A 98 22.29 -1.63 -22.44
N THR A 99 21.67 -0.72 -21.69
CA THR A 99 21.98 -0.61 -20.25
C THR A 99 21.12 -1.57 -19.43
N GLY A 100 20.22 -2.32 -20.06
CA GLY A 100 19.30 -3.26 -19.40
C GLY A 100 19.95 -4.62 -19.15
N ILE A 101 19.81 -5.13 -17.93
CA ILE A 101 20.27 -6.47 -17.53
C ILE A 101 19.04 -7.26 -17.10
N ALA A 102 18.72 -8.32 -17.83
CA ALA A 102 17.66 -9.24 -17.43
C ALA A 102 18.21 -10.27 -16.43
N LEU A 103 17.92 -10.14 -15.12
CA LEU A 103 18.22 -11.20 -14.16
C LEU A 103 17.23 -12.36 -14.30
N THR A 104 17.72 -13.51 -14.76
CA THR A 104 16.95 -14.75 -14.79
C THR A 104 17.68 -15.85 -14.03
N TRP A 105 17.51 -15.94 -12.71
CA TRP A 105 17.84 -17.22 -12.06
C TRP A 105 17.14 -17.49 -10.72
N THR A 106 16.32 -18.54 -10.71
CA THR A 106 16.29 -19.55 -9.64
C THR A 106 16.23 -20.92 -10.31
N ALA A 107 16.84 -21.92 -9.69
CA ALA A 107 17.10 -23.26 -10.26
C ALA A 107 15.86 -24.02 -10.79
N ASN A 108 14.64 -23.54 -10.50
CA ASN A 108 13.38 -24.18 -10.92
C ASN A 108 12.49 -23.27 -11.80
N HIS A 109 13.06 -22.24 -12.43
CA HIS A 109 12.34 -21.31 -13.33
C HIS A 109 11.13 -20.57 -12.70
N GLN A 110 10.98 -20.51 -11.38
CA GLN A 110 9.73 -20.02 -10.79
C GLN A 110 9.62 -18.49 -10.74
N GLN A 111 10.75 -17.77 -10.81
CA GLN A 111 10.83 -16.32 -10.58
C GLN A 111 11.90 -15.68 -11.49
N GLN A 112 11.59 -14.51 -12.07
CA GLN A 112 12.50 -13.67 -12.85
C GLN A 112 12.40 -12.21 -12.38
N LEU A 113 13.53 -11.53 -12.24
CA LEU A 113 13.62 -10.13 -11.83
C LEU A 113 14.42 -9.37 -12.89
N VAL A 114 13.76 -8.53 -13.69
CA VAL A 114 14.38 -7.81 -14.80
C VAL A 114 14.68 -6.39 -14.37
N PHE A 115 15.93 -5.93 -14.57
CA PHE A 115 16.33 -4.56 -14.32
C PHE A 115 16.60 -3.87 -15.65
N ASN A 116 15.77 -2.89 -15.99
CA ASN A 116 16.02 -2.02 -17.14
C ASN A 116 16.64 -0.71 -16.65
N ARG A 117 17.96 -0.57 -16.76
CA ARG A 117 18.64 0.67 -16.35
C ARG A 117 18.30 1.85 -17.26
N THR A 118 17.94 1.63 -18.53
CA THR A 118 17.58 2.70 -19.48
C THR A 118 16.32 3.44 -19.03
N ASN A 119 15.31 2.70 -18.58
CA ASN A 119 14.03 3.28 -18.14
C ASN A 119 13.92 3.38 -16.61
N ALA A 120 14.98 3.06 -15.85
CA ALA A 120 14.94 2.91 -14.40
C ALA A 120 13.78 2.01 -13.90
N GLN A 121 13.47 0.95 -14.66
CA GLN A 121 12.35 0.06 -14.38
C GLN A 121 12.84 -1.26 -13.78
N ILE A 122 12.08 -1.79 -12.83
CA ILE A 122 12.28 -3.11 -12.26
C ILE A 122 11.00 -3.90 -12.47
N ALA A 123 11.08 -5.02 -13.18
CA ALA A 123 9.94 -5.89 -13.45
C ALA A 123 10.14 -7.25 -12.78
N TYR A 124 9.12 -7.74 -12.10
CA TYR A 124 9.11 -9.05 -11.46
C TYR A 124 8.14 -9.97 -12.23
N ARG A 125 8.55 -11.22 -12.53
CA ARG A 125 7.69 -12.22 -13.18
C ARG A 125 7.75 -13.56 -12.45
N TYR A 126 6.59 -14.10 -12.08
CA TYR A 126 6.41 -15.50 -11.67
C TYR A 126 6.08 -16.38 -12.88
N LYS A 127 6.74 -17.53 -13.07
CA LYS A 127 6.42 -18.45 -14.19
C LYS A 127 5.26 -19.40 -13.87
N ASN A 128 4.96 -19.66 -12.59
CA ASN A 128 4.13 -20.81 -12.23
C ASN A 128 2.61 -20.64 -12.36
N SER A 129 2.11 -19.54 -12.93
CA SER A 129 0.67 -19.40 -13.20
C SER A 129 0.31 -18.88 -14.58
N GLY A 130 1.25 -18.33 -15.37
CA GLY A 130 0.90 -17.62 -16.61
C GLY A 130 -0.02 -16.39 -16.40
N VAL A 131 -0.33 -16.06 -15.15
CA VAL A 131 -1.21 -14.97 -14.75
C VAL A 131 -0.33 -13.90 -14.09
N TRP A 132 -0.44 -12.66 -14.59
CA TRP A 132 0.03 -11.49 -13.86
C TRP A 132 -0.73 -11.41 -12.55
N GLN A 133 -0.17 -11.91 -11.45
CA GLN A 133 -0.77 -11.70 -10.14
C GLN A 133 -0.36 -10.31 -9.64
N PRO A 134 -1.32 -9.37 -9.47
CA PRO A 134 -1.03 -8.00 -9.05
C PRO A 134 -0.53 -7.87 -7.60
N ASP A 135 -0.65 -8.93 -6.80
CA ASP A 135 -0.57 -8.83 -5.33
C ASP A 135 0.82 -9.08 -4.74
N GLN A 136 1.87 -9.16 -5.56
CA GLN A 136 3.24 -9.15 -5.07
C GLN A 136 3.90 -7.82 -5.41
N HIS A 137 3.61 -6.81 -4.59
CA HIS A 137 4.23 -5.50 -4.70
C HIS A 137 5.72 -5.62 -4.37
N LEU A 138 6.57 -5.45 -5.39
CA LEU A 138 7.99 -5.20 -5.21
C LEU A 138 8.15 -3.79 -4.62
N ALA A 139 8.29 -3.71 -3.29
CA ALA A 139 8.61 -2.46 -2.62
C ALA A 139 10.13 -2.21 -2.72
N LEU A 140 10.50 -1.14 -3.42
CA LEU A 140 11.87 -0.65 -3.49
C LEU A 140 11.98 0.55 -2.57
N TYR A 141 12.75 0.41 -1.50
CA TYR A 141 13.07 1.53 -0.61
C TYR A 141 14.37 2.19 -1.06
N PRO A 142 14.53 3.52 -0.88
CA PRO A 142 15.83 4.16 -1.00
C PRO A 142 16.88 3.46 -0.13
N ALA A 143 18.14 3.49 -0.57
CA ALA A 143 19.23 2.85 0.15
C ALA A 143 19.26 3.29 1.62
N GLY A 144 19.29 2.31 2.53
CA GLY A 144 19.28 2.55 3.97
C GLY A 144 17.90 2.82 4.60
N GLN A 145 16.81 2.78 3.83
CA GLN A 145 15.44 2.94 4.34
C GLN A 145 14.66 1.62 4.31
N SER A 146 13.71 1.48 5.23
CA SER A 146 12.77 0.35 5.30
C SER A 146 11.31 0.76 5.04
N PHE A 147 11.09 2.03 4.72
CA PHE A 147 9.79 2.63 4.40
C PHE A 147 10.00 3.84 3.47
N LEU A 148 8.93 4.31 2.82
CA LEU A 148 8.95 5.53 2.01
C LEU A 148 8.72 6.77 2.89
N SER A 149 9.45 7.85 2.62
CA SER A 149 9.20 9.16 3.23
C SER A 149 7.87 9.76 2.76
N VAL A 150 7.36 10.77 3.48
CA VAL A 150 6.12 11.48 3.09
C VAL A 150 6.27 12.17 1.73
N ALA A 151 7.44 12.74 1.43
CA ALA A 151 7.72 13.35 0.13
C ALA A 151 7.69 12.34 -1.04
N GLN A 152 7.85 11.05 -0.73
CA GLN A 152 7.77 9.95 -1.70
C GLN A 152 6.39 9.28 -1.72
N GLY A 153 5.38 9.88 -1.07
CA GLY A 153 4.04 9.33 -0.96
C GLY A 153 3.88 8.23 0.10
N GLY A 154 4.88 8.04 0.97
CA GLY A 154 4.81 7.12 2.11
C GLY A 154 4.23 7.77 3.37
N THR A 155 4.24 7.01 4.46
CA THR A 155 3.79 7.47 5.79
C THR A 155 4.93 8.07 6.63
N GLY A 156 6.19 7.99 6.17
CA GLY A 156 7.34 8.49 6.91
C GLY A 156 7.76 7.64 8.12
N GLY A 157 7.21 6.43 8.30
CA GLY A 157 7.61 5.54 9.37
C GLY A 157 7.10 4.10 9.21
N SER A 158 7.84 3.14 9.77
CA SER A 158 7.54 1.70 9.69
C SER A 158 6.63 1.16 10.80
N THR A 159 6.24 1.99 11.77
CA THR A 159 5.27 1.61 12.82
C THR A 159 4.07 2.53 12.78
N PRO A 160 2.89 2.14 13.30
CA PRO A 160 1.73 3.02 13.35
C PRO A 160 2.00 4.35 14.05
N ALA A 161 2.83 4.35 15.11
CA ALA A 161 3.20 5.57 15.83
C ALA A 161 4.07 6.51 14.98
N LEU A 162 5.10 5.96 14.32
CA LEU A 162 5.97 6.74 13.44
C LEU A 162 5.23 7.22 12.19
N ALA A 163 4.31 6.41 11.64
CA ALA A 163 3.47 6.79 10.51
C ALA A 163 2.55 7.97 10.84
N ARG A 164 1.92 7.97 12.02
CA ARG A 164 1.12 9.12 12.48
C ARG A 164 1.97 10.37 12.66
N ALA A 165 3.17 10.23 13.25
CA ALA A 165 4.09 11.34 13.41
C ALA A 165 4.56 11.90 12.06
N GLY A 166 4.90 11.03 11.10
CA GLY A 166 5.30 11.43 9.74
C GLY A 166 4.20 12.19 9.01
N LEU A 167 2.96 11.72 9.11
CA LEU A 167 1.78 12.39 8.57
C LEU A 167 1.28 13.59 9.40
N GLN A 168 1.96 13.93 10.50
CA GLN A 168 1.62 15.03 11.41
C GLN A 168 0.18 14.91 11.99
N LEU A 169 -0.27 13.67 12.22
CA LEU A 169 -1.59 13.40 12.79
C LEU A 169 -1.57 13.65 14.31
N GLY A 170 -2.57 14.39 14.80
CA GLY A 170 -2.72 14.70 16.23
C GLY A 170 -3.26 13.53 17.06
N THR A 171 -3.42 13.76 18.37
CA THR A 171 -3.90 12.76 19.35
C THR A 171 -5.29 12.20 19.05
N ALA A 172 -6.14 12.97 18.38
CA ALA A 172 -7.46 12.53 17.93
C ALA A 172 -7.40 11.32 16.99
N ALA A 173 -6.30 11.12 16.24
CA ALA A 173 -6.16 10.00 15.31
C ALA A 173 -6.06 8.62 16.01
N THR A 174 -5.90 8.60 17.33
CA THR A 174 -5.89 7.38 18.17
C THR A 174 -6.91 7.40 19.29
N ALA A 175 -7.72 8.47 19.39
CA ALA A 175 -8.76 8.53 20.40
C ALA A 175 -9.88 7.54 20.06
N ASN A 176 -10.41 6.82 21.05
CA ASN A 176 -11.62 6.05 20.85
C ASN A 176 -12.82 7.01 20.67
N MET A 177 -13.88 6.53 20.03
CA MET A 177 -15.15 7.25 20.00
C MET A 177 -15.97 6.93 21.26
N GLY A 178 -16.45 7.95 21.97
CA GLY A 178 -17.25 7.74 23.18
C GLY A 178 -17.39 8.98 24.05
N THR A 179 -18.02 8.82 25.21
CA THR A 179 -18.31 9.91 26.16
C THR A 179 -17.36 9.98 27.35
N ASP A 180 -16.48 9.00 27.51
CA ASP A 180 -15.48 8.99 28.59
C ASP A 180 -14.39 10.05 28.34
N PRO A 181 -13.78 10.60 29.41
CA PRO A 181 -12.66 11.54 29.28
C PRO A 181 -11.52 10.98 28.42
N GLY A 182 -11.06 11.77 27.44
CA GLY A 182 -9.99 11.39 26.51
C GLY A 182 -10.47 10.77 25.19
N ASN A 183 -11.76 10.45 25.07
CA ASN A 183 -12.36 10.00 23.81
C ASN A 183 -12.75 11.19 22.90
N ALA A 184 -12.86 10.91 21.61
CA ALA A 184 -13.53 11.79 20.65
C ALA A 184 -15.05 11.62 20.79
N MET A 185 -15.75 12.72 21.08
CA MET A 185 -17.19 12.69 21.33
C MET A 185 -17.98 12.47 20.02
N PRO A 186 -18.82 11.43 19.91
CA PRO A 186 -19.66 11.23 18.73
C PRO A 186 -20.73 12.33 18.65
N VAL A 187 -21.12 12.70 17.43
CA VAL A 187 -22.23 13.64 17.20
C VAL A 187 -23.49 13.13 17.88
N GLY A 188 -24.17 14.00 18.63
CA GLY A 188 -25.37 13.64 19.36
C GLY A 188 -25.16 13.03 20.74
N ALA A 189 -23.91 12.84 21.18
CA ALA A 189 -23.62 12.51 22.57
C ALA A 189 -24.23 13.57 23.50
N PHE A 190 -24.80 13.11 24.62
CA PHE A 190 -25.54 13.94 25.57
C PHE A 190 -26.69 14.76 24.93
N GLY A 191 -27.17 14.38 23.75
CA GLY A 191 -28.24 15.06 23.04
C GLY A 191 -27.82 16.38 22.36
N LEU A 192 -26.53 16.71 22.29
CA LEU A 192 -26.08 17.93 21.61
C LEU A 192 -25.92 17.69 20.09
N GLY A 193 -26.57 18.50 19.26
CA GLY A 193 -26.42 18.45 17.79
C GLY A 193 -27.28 17.39 17.08
N THR A 194 -28.25 16.79 17.76
CA THR A 194 -29.26 15.93 17.09
C THR A 194 -30.50 16.74 16.69
N ARG A 195 -31.25 16.26 15.67
CA ARG A 195 -32.53 16.86 15.27
C ARG A 195 -33.63 16.67 16.32
N ALA A 196 -33.60 15.53 17.01
CA ALA A 196 -34.47 15.22 18.13
C ALA A 196 -33.69 14.37 19.14
N ASN A 197 -33.70 14.79 20.40
CA ASN A 197 -32.99 14.10 21.46
C ASN A 197 -33.75 12.84 21.88
N ALA A 198 -33.04 11.87 22.47
CA ALA A 198 -33.69 10.72 23.07
C ALA A 198 -34.64 11.17 24.20
N HIS A 199 -35.75 10.45 24.33
CA HIS A 199 -36.66 10.66 25.44
C HIS A 199 -36.02 10.19 26.73
N THR A 200 -36.09 11.01 27.78
CA THR A 200 -35.67 10.57 29.10
C THR A 200 -36.72 9.63 29.70
N VAL A 201 -36.26 8.53 30.29
CA VAL A 201 -37.13 7.55 30.97
C VAL A 201 -37.57 8.05 32.35
N THR A 202 -36.79 8.93 32.96
CA THR A 202 -37.04 9.49 34.29
C THR A 202 -36.50 10.90 34.42
N MET A 203 -37.14 11.73 35.23
CA MET A 203 -36.56 13.01 35.65
C MET A 203 -35.40 12.81 36.65
N ASN A 204 -35.30 11.66 37.33
CA ASN A 204 -34.30 11.42 38.38
C ASN A 204 -33.03 10.78 37.79
N ARG A 205 -32.31 11.51 36.94
CA ARG A 205 -31.13 10.98 36.25
C ARG A 205 -29.86 11.77 36.54
N TRP A 206 -28.84 11.07 36.98
CA TRP A 206 -27.56 11.65 37.38
C TRP A 206 -26.56 11.70 36.20
N THR A 207 -26.90 12.42 35.13
CA THR A 207 -25.99 12.66 33.99
C THR A 207 -26.21 14.03 33.39
N THR A 208 -25.16 14.70 32.90
CA THR A 208 -25.32 15.99 32.21
C THR A 208 -25.73 15.77 30.76
N ASP A 209 -26.89 16.26 30.35
CA ASP A 209 -27.37 16.14 28.98
C ASP A 209 -28.52 17.09 28.60
N PHE A 210 -28.91 17.00 27.32
CA PHE A 210 -30.12 17.54 26.75
C PHE A 210 -31.06 16.38 26.38
N SER A 211 -32.31 16.42 26.80
CA SER A 211 -33.26 15.32 26.55
C SER A 211 -34.70 15.81 26.40
N ILE A 212 -35.60 14.90 26.01
CA ILE A 212 -37.02 15.17 25.83
C ILE A 212 -37.85 14.49 26.93
N ILE A 213 -38.80 15.22 27.50
CA ILE A 213 -39.84 14.71 28.40
C ILE A 213 -41.02 14.22 27.55
N GLN A 214 -41.53 13.03 27.86
CA GLN A 214 -42.68 12.42 27.19
C GLN A 214 -43.68 11.84 28.21
N PRO A 215 -44.89 11.41 27.80
CA PRO A 215 -45.89 10.92 28.73
C PRO A 215 -45.45 9.69 29.54
N SER A 216 -44.51 8.89 29.05
CA SER A 216 -43.95 7.76 29.78
C SER A 216 -42.79 8.13 30.72
N THR A 217 -42.27 9.36 30.67
CA THR A 217 -41.21 9.82 31.57
C THR A 217 -41.71 9.78 33.02
N GLN A 218 -40.96 9.10 33.89
CA GLN A 218 -41.26 9.02 35.31
C GLN A 218 -40.97 10.35 36.01
N TYR A 219 -41.82 10.70 37.00
CA TYR A 219 -41.71 11.92 37.80
C TYR A 219 -41.74 13.23 37.00
N LYS A 220 -42.30 13.19 35.78
CA LYS A 220 -42.38 14.36 34.88
C LYS A 220 -43.27 15.48 35.45
N PRO A 221 -42.88 16.75 35.32
CA PRO A 221 -43.73 17.89 35.67
C PRO A 221 -44.74 18.25 34.57
N VAL A 222 -44.48 17.85 33.32
CA VAL A 222 -45.33 18.08 32.14
C VAL A 222 -45.34 16.83 31.24
N ASN A 223 -46.35 16.69 30.38
CA ASN A 223 -46.46 15.53 29.48
C ASN A 223 -45.47 15.55 28.31
N TYR A 224 -45.20 16.74 27.75
CA TYR A 224 -44.23 16.90 26.66
C TYR A 224 -43.38 18.13 26.92
N GLY A 225 -42.06 18.01 26.82
CA GLY A 225 -41.15 19.12 27.07
C GLY A 225 -39.71 18.84 26.67
N THR A 226 -38.87 19.86 26.73
CA THR A 226 -37.41 19.74 26.63
C THR A 226 -36.78 19.89 28.00
N LEU A 227 -35.62 19.26 28.20
CA LEU A 227 -34.91 19.22 29.46
C LEU A 227 -33.43 19.50 29.21
N ILE A 228 -32.88 20.40 30.02
CA ILE A 228 -31.45 20.54 30.28
C ILE A 228 -31.22 19.97 31.68
N ASN A 229 -30.37 18.95 31.78
CA ASN A 229 -30.02 18.30 33.04
C ASN A 229 -28.53 18.46 33.29
N ILE A 230 -28.16 18.88 34.50
CA ILE A 230 -26.76 18.94 34.93
C ILE A 230 -26.64 18.11 36.21
N GLY A 231 -25.90 17.00 36.12
CA GLY A 231 -25.60 16.18 37.28
C GLY A 231 -24.50 16.81 38.13
N TYR A 232 -24.70 16.90 39.44
CA TYR A 232 -23.67 17.35 40.37
C TYR A 232 -22.84 16.16 40.86
N PRO A 233 -21.50 16.17 40.72
CA PRO A 233 -20.67 15.06 41.19
C PRO A 233 -20.63 15.03 42.73
N GLY A 234 -21.53 14.29 43.36
CA GLY A 234 -21.62 14.15 44.82
C GLY A 234 -22.32 12.87 45.25
N SER A 235 -22.44 12.64 46.56
CA SER A 235 -23.25 11.54 47.11
C SER A 235 -24.75 11.87 46.95
N GLY A 236 -25.50 10.98 46.32
CA GLY A 236 -26.94 11.14 46.06
C GLY A 236 -27.26 11.50 44.61
N SER A 237 -28.54 11.62 44.28
CA SER A 237 -28.99 12.00 42.93
C SER A 237 -29.04 13.52 42.79
N LEU A 238 -27.95 14.20 43.14
CA LEU A 238 -27.87 15.65 43.18
C LEU A 238 -27.71 16.23 41.77
N GLY A 239 -28.43 17.30 41.49
CA GLY A 239 -28.24 18.05 40.25
C GLY A 239 -29.20 19.23 40.12
N SER A 240 -29.21 19.81 38.93
CA SER A 240 -30.11 20.89 38.56
C SER A 240 -30.73 20.63 37.18
N GLN A 241 -32.01 20.95 37.06
CA GLN A 241 -32.81 20.75 35.85
C GLN A 241 -33.50 22.05 35.47
N LEU A 242 -33.48 22.37 34.18
CA LEU A 242 -34.33 23.39 33.56
C LEU A 242 -35.15 22.70 32.47
N TRP A 243 -36.46 22.91 32.48
CA TRP A 243 -37.36 22.29 31.52
C TRP A 243 -38.38 23.28 30.98
N MET A 244 -38.84 23.02 29.76
CA MET A 244 -39.85 23.81 29.07
C MET A 244 -40.93 22.89 28.52
N GLY A 245 -42.18 23.19 28.85
CA GLY A 245 -43.36 22.49 28.34
C GLY A 245 -43.60 22.83 26.87
N VAL A 246 -43.69 21.81 26.04
CA VAL A 246 -44.18 21.90 24.66
C VAL A 246 -45.69 21.67 24.63
N SER A 247 -46.20 20.76 25.48
CA SER A 247 -47.63 20.52 25.66
C SER A 247 -47.91 20.03 27.10
N PRO A 248 -48.55 20.85 27.96
CA PRO A 248 -49.06 22.20 27.66
C PRO A 248 -47.92 23.19 27.42
N GLY A 249 -48.09 24.06 26.42
CA GLY A 249 -47.17 25.17 26.16
C GLY A 249 -47.33 26.28 27.20
N GLY A 250 -46.32 27.15 27.33
CA GLY A 250 -46.37 28.27 28.28
C GLY A 250 -46.03 27.90 29.73
N VAL A 251 -45.35 26.76 29.93
CA VAL A 251 -44.83 26.35 31.24
C VAL A 251 -43.32 26.21 31.14
N ILE A 252 -42.61 26.91 32.01
CA ILE A 252 -41.16 26.76 32.20
C ILE A 252 -40.95 26.46 33.67
N GLY A 253 -40.05 25.53 33.99
CA GLY A 253 -39.76 25.22 35.38
C GLY A 253 -38.38 24.65 35.58
N PHE A 254 -38.01 24.50 36.84
CA PHE A 254 -36.71 23.98 37.23
C PHE A 254 -36.82 23.18 38.52
N ARG A 255 -35.80 22.37 38.80
CA ARG A 255 -35.52 21.93 40.18
C ARG A 255 -34.01 21.91 40.41
N SER A 256 -33.61 21.98 41.67
CA SER A 256 -32.22 21.82 42.07
C SER A 256 -32.18 21.17 43.45
N GLY A 257 -31.29 20.20 43.65
CA GLY A 257 -31.19 19.41 44.88
C GLY A 257 -31.13 17.91 44.59
N ASP A 258 -31.41 17.08 45.60
CA ASP A 258 -31.54 15.63 45.39
C ASP A 258 -32.81 15.34 44.60
N TYR A 259 -32.66 14.70 43.46
CA TYR A 259 -33.75 14.35 42.56
C TYR A 259 -34.80 13.42 43.17
N THR A 260 -34.51 12.78 44.28
CA THR A 260 -35.48 11.96 45.01
C THR A 260 -36.51 12.81 45.73
N ASP A 261 -36.09 13.97 46.29
CA ASP A 261 -36.90 14.75 47.22
C ASP A 261 -37.19 16.19 46.73
N ALA A 262 -36.36 16.71 45.82
CA ALA A 262 -36.48 18.07 45.33
C ALA A 262 -37.73 18.25 44.46
N ALA A 263 -38.63 19.12 44.91
CA ALA A 263 -39.84 19.49 44.18
C ALA A 263 -39.52 20.32 42.92
N PHE A 264 -40.39 20.21 41.92
CA PHE A 264 -40.36 21.10 40.75
C PHE A 264 -40.95 22.47 41.07
N ASN A 265 -40.28 23.50 40.59
CA ASN A 265 -40.71 24.89 40.68
C ASN A 265 -41.10 25.40 39.29
N ILE A 266 -42.12 26.24 39.23
CA ILE A 266 -42.59 26.89 38.00
C ILE A 266 -42.10 28.33 37.96
N ILE A 267 -41.60 28.76 36.80
CA ILE A 267 -41.28 30.15 36.54
C ILE A 267 -42.55 30.85 36.07
N TYR A 268 -42.96 31.88 36.82
CA TYR A 268 -44.06 32.75 36.45
C TYR A 268 -43.61 33.79 35.42
N HIS A 269 -44.36 33.90 34.33
CA HIS A 269 -44.16 34.84 33.24
C HIS A 269 -45.51 35.28 32.67
N THR A 270 -45.51 36.24 31.74
CA THR A 270 -46.73 36.83 31.16
C THR A 270 -47.65 35.83 30.43
N GLY A 271 -47.16 34.63 30.11
CA GLY A 271 -47.93 33.58 29.47
C GLY A 271 -48.67 32.65 30.45
N ASN A 272 -48.30 32.66 31.74
CA ASN A 272 -48.93 31.84 32.78
C ASN A 272 -49.30 32.67 34.04
N THR A 273 -49.34 34.00 33.89
CA THR A 273 -49.83 34.92 34.92
C THR A 273 -50.75 35.98 34.34
N THR A 274 -51.70 36.43 35.15
CA THR A 274 -52.48 37.64 34.87
C THR A 274 -51.93 38.79 35.71
N ARG A 275 -51.73 39.97 35.09
CA ARG A 275 -51.36 41.20 35.78
C ARG A 275 -52.62 42.00 36.12
N ALA A 276 -52.86 42.23 37.40
CA ALA A 276 -53.95 43.11 37.84
C ALA A 276 -53.60 44.59 37.64
N ALA A 277 -54.62 45.46 37.71
CA ALA A 277 -54.45 46.91 37.53
C ALA A 277 -53.54 47.55 38.59
N ASP A 278 -53.46 46.95 39.78
CA ASP A 278 -52.54 47.33 40.87
C ASP A 278 -51.10 46.82 40.67
N GLY A 279 -50.83 46.11 39.57
CA GLY A 279 -49.53 45.57 39.23
C GLY A 279 -49.21 44.20 39.83
N THR A 280 -50.09 43.62 40.65
CA THR A 280 -49.90 42.28 41.21
C THR A 280 -50.00 41.19 40.13
N LEU A 281 -49.24 40.11 40.31
CA LEU A 281 -49.27 38.93 39.44
C LEU A 281 -50.02 37.80 40.12
N LYS A 282 -50.95 37.18 39.39
CA LYS A 282 -51.65 35.96 39.80
C LYS A 282 -51.35 34.84 38.82
N ALA A 283 -51.03 33.66 39.32
CA ALA A 283 -50.93 32.46 38.50
C ALA A 283 -52.27 32.18 37.81
N ILE A 284 -52.22 31.72 36.56
CA ILE A 284 -53.39 31.25 35.79
C ILE A 284 -53.62 29.77 36.06
#